data_AF-A0A8C6V1F3-F1
#
_entry.id   AF-A0A8C6V1F3-F1
#
_cell.length_a   1.000
_cell.length_b   1.000
_cell.length_c   1.000
_cell.angle_alpha   90.00
_cell.angle_beta   90.00
_cell.angle_gamma   90.00
#
_symmetry.space_group_name_H-M   'P 1'
#
loop_
_entity.id
_entity.type
_entity.pdbx_description
1 polymer ?
#
loop_
_entity_poly.entity_id
_entity_poly.type
_entity_poly.pdbx_seq_one_letter_code
_entity_poly.pdbx_strand_id
1 'polypeptide(L)'
;LQKQTIYKYTLTVYLWFSIKGSLIFFCLTPLSSYCILKFYLEHFFKIYTYLSPENTQEGRRLLDSITWPETPPLPKPFSLNLTTNGAKSSFSIVLRDGGWRVGDELMVRIQLRDYNGNPKKSGGDYLTSRLHNRMLGAGVVGQVQDHLNGTFTAVFPLLWNGTVLLVQTSESITVLKRVTEEQPDRIWFSSDFRFGSVTETSTCNVCLDADKAPLCNFTDLHTGEQWFCYKPKTLDCNTRVSHVVVFRGLKINKEERLLFQRYKDYFLVCFLYITVNDYLFNLIIACLKGKQVHMFGDSTTRQFYEFITKKLPSKFDKHSTPQCGPFLAVDHTNDIMMTFRCHGPPLRNYKINLSQLQYVANELDRLNGGPNTVVVVGVWAHFGSFPMEVYYQRLMAIRRAVGRLLNRAPGTKVIIRTANMKDMNVDSSLYNSDWYSLQRDKVLRAVFKHPGVLLLEAWEMVQAHYLPHNLHPPPGIIKLMVDMILSNTCPENGG
;
A
#
# COMPACT_ATOMS: atom_id res chain seq x y z
N LEU A 1 50.51 -6.35 36.81
CA LEU A 1 50.27 -6.86 35.44
C LEU A 1 48.79 -7.23 35.34
N GLN A 2 47.99 -6.80 34.36
CA GLN A 2 48.18 -5.81 33.30
C GLN A 2 46.78 -5.33 32.83
N LYS A 3 46.63 -4.07 32.40
CA LYS A 3 45.36 -3.51 31.88
C LYS A 3 45.18 -3.83 30.38
N GLN A 4 43.95 -4.10 29.95
CA GLN A 4 43.44 -3.84 28.59
C GLN A 4 42.03 -3.23 28.77
N THR A 5 41.81 -1.93 28.58
CA THR A 5 41.89 -1.08 27.37
C THR A 5 40.69 -1.26 26.45
N ILE A 6 39.71 -0.37 26.62
CA ILE A 6 38.51 -0.23 25.78
C ILE A 6 38.87 0.67 24.59
N TYR A 7 38.71 0.19 23.37
CA TYR A 7 38.88 1.01 22.16
C TYR A 7 37.57 1.70 21.77
N LYS A 8 37.54 3.03 21.92
CA LYS A 8 36.56 3.90 21.24
C LYS A 8 37.08 4.22 19.84
N TYR A 9 36.32 3.89 18.81
CA TYR A 9 36.61 4.33 17.44
C TYR A 9 35.84 5.61 17.13
N THR A 10 36.56 6.71 16.95
CA THR A 10 36.03 7.98 16.43
C THR A 10 36.21 7.98 14.92
N LEU A 11 35.11 8.04 14.15
CA LEU A 11 35.17 8.07 12.69
C LEU A 11 35.39 9.50 12.17
N THR A 12 36.63 9.83 11.84
CA THR A 12 36.98 11.08 11.15
C THR A 12 36.91 10.87 9.64
N VAL A 13 35.93 11.48 8.97
CA VAL A 13 35.79 11.39 7.51
C VAL A 13 36.65 12.44 6.82
N TYR A 14 37.68 12.01 6.09
CA TYR A 14 38.47 12.88 5.22
C TYR A 14 37.84 12.93 3.81
N LEU A 15 37.31 14.08 3.42
CA LEU A 15 36.86 14.34 2.04
C LEU A 15 38.05 14.72 1.16
N TRP A 16 38.45 13.81 0.27
CA TRP A 16 39.44 14.11 -0.77
C TRP A 16 38.76 14.69 -2.02
N PHE A 17 38.95 15.98 -2.28
CA PHE A 17 38.63 16.60 -3.56
C PHE A 17 39.87 16.60 -4.47
N SER A 18 39.84 15.82 -5.54
CA SER A 18 40.86 15.87 -6.60
C SER A 18 40.41 16.76 -7.75
N ILE A 19 40.76 18.04 -7.72
CA ILE A 19 40.61 18.97 -8.85
C ILE A 19 42.00 19.26 -9.43
N LYS A 20 42.22 18.89 -10.70
CA LYS A 20 43.46 19.22 -11.41
C LYS A 20 43.50 20.71 -11.75
N GLY A 21 44.37 21.43 -11.05
CA GLY A 21 45.12 22.61 -11.48
C GLY A 21 44.48 23.60 -12.45
N SER A 22 43.95 24.70 -11.91
CA SER A 22 44.32 26.07 -12.31
C SER A 22 43.82 27.07 -11.27
N LEU A 23 44.75 27.78 -10.62
CA LEU A 23 44.45 28.86 -9.68
C LEU A 23 44.04 30.11 -10.47
N ILE A 24 42.75 30.42 -10.51
CA ILE A 24 42.24 31.74 -10.87
C ILE A 24 41.66 32.37 -9.61
N PHE A 25 42.31 33.41 -9.10
CA PHE A 25 41.76 34.27 -8.06
C PHE A 25 40.50 34.97 -8.59
N PHE A 26 39.33 34.60 -8.08
CA PHE A 26 38.15 35.46 -8.16
C PHE A 26 37.99 36.21 -6.85
N CYS A 27 38.31 37.51 -6.91
CA CYS A 27 38.04 38.47 -5.87
C CYS A 27 36.52 38.54 -5.61
N LEU A 28 36.12 38.68 -4.34
CA LEU A 28 34.72 38.77 -3.96
C LEU A 28 34.10 40.09 -4.44
N THR A 29 33.35 40.05 -5.54
CA THR A 29 32.33 41.05 -5.85
C THR A 29 30.95 40.52 -5.40
N PRO A 30 30.17 41.30 -4.62
CA PRO A 30 28.88 40.83 -4.13
C PRO A 30 27.81 41.10 -5.18
N LEU A 31 27.32 40.06 -5.88
CA LEU A 31 25.97 39.93 -6.46
C LEU A 31 25.89 38.69 -7.38
N SER A 32 24.95 37.77 -7.07
CA SER A 32 24.28 36.74 -7.92
C SER A 32 24.28 35.29 -7.39
N SER A 33 25.35 34.79 -6.77
CA SER A 33 25.49 33.34 -6.51
C SER A 33 24.77 32.80 -5.25
N TYR A 34 24.25 33.66 -4.37
CA TYR A 34 23.61 33.23 -3.12
C TYR A 34 22.25 32.53 -3.31
N CYS A 35 21.60 32.71 -4.47
CA CYS A 35 20.31 32.07 -4.76
C CYS A 35 20.42 30.57 -5.04
N ILE A 36 21.50 30.09 -5.68
CA ILE A 36 21.59 28.69 -6.11
C ILE A 36 21.83 27.76 -4.91
N LEU A 37 22.71 28.15 -3.98
CA LEU A 37 22.97 27.35 -2.77
C LEU A 37 21.76 27.35 -1.81
N LYS A 38 21.02 28.46 -1.73
CA LYS A 38 19.76 28.52 -0.97
C LYS A 38 18.69 27.63 -1.58
N PHE A 39 18.60 27.55 -2.91
CA PHE A 39 17.68 26.64 -3.60
C PHE A 39 17.98 25.16 -3.28
N TYR A 40 19.25 24.75 -3.28
CA TYR A 40 19.64 23.37 -2.96
C TYR A 40 19.50 23.03 -1.47
N LEU A 41 19.89 23.93 -0.56
CA LEU A 41 19.82 23.67 0.89
C LEU A 41 18.40 23.77 1.45
N GLU A 42 17.56 24.70 0.98
CA GLU A 42 16.16 24.74 1.41
C GLU A 42 15.32 23.61 0.81
N HIS A 43 15.62 23.05 -0.36
CA HIS A 43 14.93 21.82 -0.82
C HIS A 43 15.32 20.58 0.01
N PHE A 44 16.59 20.45 0.43
CA PHE A 44 17.01 19.33 1.29
C PHE A 44 16.51 19.45 2.74
N PHE A 45 16.28 20.66 3.26
CA PHE A 45 15.65 20.85 4.58
C PHE A 45 14.12 21.00 4.53
N LYS A 46 13.52 21.37 3.39
CA LYS A 46 12.09 21.15 3.08
C LYS A 46 11.83 19.70 2.60
N ILE A 47 12.64 18.72 3.05
CA ILE A 47 12.13 17.34 3.20
C ILE A 47 11.04 17.43 4.27
N TYR A 48 9.81 17.57 3.80
CA TYR A 48 8.62 17.75 4.60
C TYR A 48 8.60 16.76 5.77
N THR A 49 8.41 17.27 6.98
CA THR A 49 8.15 16.45 8.17
C THR A 49 6.73 15.89 8.13
N TYR A 50 6.51 15.03 7.13
CA TYR A 50 5.37 14.12 7.06
C TYR A 50 5.30 13.27 8.33
N LEU A 51 6.46 12.93 8.93
CA LEU A 51 6.49 12.31 10.25
C LEU A 51 6.31 13.34 11.36
N SER A 52 5.32 13.12 12.24
CA SER A 52 5.23 13.88 13.50
C SER A 52 6.46 13.62 14.39
N PRO A 53 6.82 14.53 15.31
CA PRO A 53 7.99 14.36 16.19
C PRO A 53 7.98 13.03 16.94
N GLU A 54 6.84 12.65 17.53
CA GLU A 54 6.61 11.38 18.23
C GLU A 54 6.92 10.15 17.37
N ASN A 55 6.58 10.23 16.08
CA ASN A 55 6.68 9.14 15.13
C ASN A 55 8.01 9.11 14.37
N THR A 56 8.86 10.13 14.54
CA THR A 56 10.03 10.34 13.67
C THR A 56 11.09 9.25 13.84
N GLN A 57 11.42 8.83 15.07
CA GLN A 57 12.51 7.88 15.30
C GLN A 57 12.14 6.43 14.94
N GLU A 58 10.97 5.94 15.38
CA GLU A 58 10.45 4.62 14.99
C GLU A 58 10.16 4.58 13.48
N GLY A 59 9.61 5.66 12.93
CA GLY A 59 9.26 5.78 11.51
C GLY A 59 10.48 5.68 10.60
N ARG A 60 11.53 6.46 10.83
CA ARG A 60 12.78 6.35 10.04
C ARG A 60 13.35 4.94 10.10
N ARG A 61 13.56 4.40 11.31
CA ARG A 61 14.10 3.02 11.48
C ARG A 61 13.30 1.97 10.73
N LEU A 62 11.96 2.03 10.77
CA LEU A 62 11.12 1.09 10.03
C LEU A 62 11.25 1.30 8.51
N LEU A 63 11.13 2.54 8.04
CA LEU A 63 11.20 2.86 6.61
C LEU A 63 12.58 2.48 6.02
N ASP A 64 13.66 2.81 6.72
CA ASP A 64 15.03 2.40 6.39
C ASP A 64 15.11 0.87 6.23
N SER A 65 14.56 0.10 7.18
CA SER A 65 14.60 -1.38 7.18
C SER A 65 13.83 -2.06 6.06
N ILE A 66 12.90 -1.36 5.40
CA ILE A 66 12.10 -1.90 4.28
C ILE A 66 12.48 -1.32 2.91
N THR A 67 13.52 -0.48 2.87
CA THR A 67 13.99 0.24 1.68
C THR A 67 14.19 -0.72 0.51
N TRP A 68 13.69 -0.35 -0.67
CA TRP A 68 13.94 -1.13 -1.89
C TRP A 68 15.39 -0.94 -2.36
N PRO A 69 16.12 -2.02 -2.70
CA PRO A 69 17.51 -1.91 -3.15
C PRO A 69 17.70 -0.89 -4.27
N GLU A 70 18.92 -0.37 -4.38
CA GLU A 70 19.29 0.51 -5.48
C GLU A 70 19.12 -0.21 -6.82
N THR A 71 18.53 0.51 -7.78
CA THR A 71 18.26 0.01 -9.13
C THR A 71 19.15 0.77 -10.11
N PRO A 72 19.67 0.12 -11.17
CA PRO A 72 20.55 0.78 -12.12
C PRO A 72 19.88 1.98 -12.80
N PRO A 73 20.65 2.99 -13.20
CA PRO A 73 20.14 4.07 -14.05
C PRO A 73 19.68 3.50 -15.39
N LEU A 74 18.68 4.15 -16.01
CA LEU A 74 18.26 3.80 -17.36
C LEU A 74 19.41 3.98 -18.37
N PRO A 75 19.51 3.13 -19.42
CA PRO A 75 20.44 3.33 -20.51
C PRO A 75 20.33 4.74 -21.12
N LYS A 76 21.46 5.32 -21.53
CA LYS A 76 21.53 6.61 -22.23
C LYS A 76 22.41 6.44 -23.49
N PRO A 77 21.85 6.55 -24.72
CA PRO A 77 20.42 6.71 -25.03
C PRO A 77 19.59 5.52 -24.53
N PHE A 78 18.28 5.73 -24.36
CA PHE A 78 17.39 4.65 -23.93
C PHE A 78 17.37 3.54 -24.98
N SER A 79 17.37 2.29 -24.52
CA SER A 79 17.20 1.13 -25.37
C SER A 79 16.47 0.04 -24.61
N LEU A 80 15.26 -0.29 -25.06
CA LEU A 80 14.45 -1.38 -24.50
C LEU A 80 15.22 -2.72 -24.55
N ASN A 81 16.07 -2.90 -25.57
CA ASN A 81 16.82 -4.13 -25.77
C ASN A 81 17.80 -4.46 -24.63
N LEU A 82 18.19 -3.46 -23.83
CA LEU A 82 19.11 -3.59 -22.69
C LEU A 82 18.38 -3.76 -21.35
N THR A 83 17.05 -3.85 -21.35
CA THR A 83 16.20 -3.94 -20.14
C THR A 83 15.74 -5.37 -19.87
N THR A 84 15.31 -5.68 -18.64
CA THR A 84 14.87 -7.03 -18.25
C THR A 84 13.72 -7.54 -19.14
N ASN A 85 13.85 -8.76 -19.66
CA ASN A 85 12.81 -9.48 -20.41
C ASN A 85 12.43 -10.79 -19.72
N GLY A 86 11.17 -10.90 -19.27
CA GLY A 86 10.67 -12.10 -18.59
C GLY A 86 10.66 -13.36 -19.46
N ALA A 87 10.29 -13.24 -20.74
CA ALA A 87 10.20 -14.37 -21.68
C ALA A 87 11.57 -14.91 -22.14
N LYS A 88 12.63 -14.09 -22.06
CA LYS A 88 14.02 -14.52 -22.28
C LYS A 88 14.68 -15.08 -21.01
N SER A 89 14.11 -14.82 -19.84
CA SER A 89 14.62 -15.26 -18.54
C SER A 89 14.34 -16.75 -18.30
N SER A 90 15.08 -17.38 -17.39
CA SER A 90 14.98 -18.82 -17.13
C SER A 90 14.94 -19.15 -15.64
N PHE A 91 14.41 -20.32 -15.29
CA PHE A 91 14.47 -20.86 -13.94
C PHE A 91 14.87 -22.34 -13.94
N SER A 92 15.36 -22.82 -12.81
CA SER A 92 15.77 -24.20 -12.57
C SER A 92 15.44 -24.61 -11.14
N ILE A 93 14.94 -25.83 -10.97
CA ILE A 93 14.74 -26.42 -9.64
C ILE A 93 16.08 -26.94 -9.14
N VAL A 94 16.45 -26.60 -7.91
CA VAL A 94 17.63 -27.17 -7.24
C VAL A 94 17.27 -28.58 -6.79
N LEU A 95 17.76 -29.58 -7.52
CA LEU A 95 17.52 -30.98 -7.18
C LEU A 95 18.16 -31.35 -5.85
N ARG A 96 17.49 -32.23 -5.09
CA ARG A 96 17.95 -32.80 -3.82
C ARG A 96 18.17 -34.30 -3.99
N ASP A 97 19.32 -34.79 -3.52
CA ASP A 97 19.60 -36.23 -3.46
C ASP A 97 18.60 -36.91 -2.51
N GLY A 98 17.95 -37.98 -2.98
CA GLY A 98 16.91 -38.70 -2.24
C GLY A 98 15.47 -38.22 -2.48
N GLY A 99 15.27 -37.25 -3.39
CA GLY A 99 13.93 -36.78 -3.79
C GLY A 99 13.29 -35.79 -2.81
N TRP A 100 11.98 -35.59 -2.95
CA TRP A 100 11.20 -34.59 -2.21
C TRP A 100 10.12 -35.24 -1.36
N ARG A 101 9.87 -34.67 -0.17
CA ARG A 101 8.80 -35.07 0.75
C ARG A 101 7.88 -33.88 1.02
N VAL A 102 6.63 -34.18 1.38
CA VAL A 102 5.69 -33.17 1.86
C VAL A 102 6.28 -32.48 3.10
N GLY A 103 6.37 -31.15 3.07
CA GLY A 103 6.99 -30.35 4.12
C GLY A 103 8.48 -30.00 3.90
N ASP A 104 9.12 -30.50 2.84
CA ASP A 104 10.42 -29.98 2.39
C ASP A 104 10.30 -28.54 1.83
N GLU A 105 11.42 -27.86 1.63
CA GLU A 105 11.49 -26.58 0.91
C GLU A 105 11.98 -26.77 -0.53
N LEU A 106 11.11 -26.48 -1.51
CA LEU A 106 11.47 -26.42 -2.93
C LEU A 106 12.25 -25.13 -3.21
N MET A 107 13.54 -25.26 -3.53
CA MET A 107 14.36 -24.14 -3.97
C MET A 107 14.40 -24.05 -5.50
N VAL A 108 14.07 -22.88 -6.03
CA VAL A 108 14.10 -22.56 -7.47
C VAL A 108 15.07 -21.41 -7.71
N ARG A 109 16.11 -21.62 -8.52
CA ARG A 109 17.04 -20.58 -8.98
C ARG A 109 16.50 -19.96 -10.26
N ILE A 110 16.43 -18.64 -10.30
CA ILE A 110 15.94 -17.84 -11.43
C ILE A 110 17.10 -16.98 -11.94
N GLN A 111 17.29 -16.90 -13.26
CA GLN A 111 18.25 -16.03 -13.91
C GLN A 111 17.50 -15.08 -14.86
N LEU A 112 17.56 -13.79 -14.54
CA LEU A 112 16.99 -12.76 -15.41
C LEU A 112 17.92 -12.45 -16.58
N ARG A 113 17.30 -12.15 -17.73
CA ARG A 113 17.98 -11.81 -18.98
C ARG A 113 17.40 -10.55 -19.60
N ASP A 114 18.19 -9.84 -20.40
CA ASP A 114 17.72 -8.73 -21.23
C ASP A 114 16.94 -9.24 -22.46
N TYR A 115 16.39 -8.33 -23.26
CA TYR A 115 15.71 -8.66 -24.52
C TYR A 115 16.64 -9.33 -25.56
N ASN A 116 17.94 -9.06 -25.52
CA ASN A 116 18.95 -9.74 -26.35
C ASN A 116 19.28 -11.16 -25.84
N GLY A 117 18.83 -11.54 -24.64
CA GLY A 117 19.09 -12.83 -23.99
C GLY A 117 20.32 -12.87 -23.10
N ASN A 118 21.04 -11.75 -22.90
CA ASN A 118 22.20 -11.68 -22.01
C ASN A 118 21.77 -11.75 -20.55
N PRO A 119 22.49 -12.48 -19.66
CA PRO A 119 22.23 -12.43 -18.22
C PRO A 119 22.33 -11.00 -17.67
N LYS A 120 21.35 -10.60 -16.85
CA LYS A 120 21.42 -9.38 -16.05
C LYS A 120 22.62 -9.48 -15.10
N LYS A 121 23.23 -8.32 -14.80
CA LYS A 121 24.36 -8.17 -13.85
C LYS A 121 23.98 -7.40 -12.58
N SER A 122 22.72 -7.00 -12.47
CA SER A 122 22.14 -6.22 -11.38
C SER A 122 20.75 -6.76 -11.05
N GLY A 123 20.37 -6.63 -9.78
CA GLY A 123 19.01 -6.91 -9.31
C GLY A 123 18.16 -5.64 -9.17
N GLY A 124 17.26 -5.68 -8.20
CA GLY A 124 16.24 -4.67 -7.93
C GLY A 124 14.94 -4.87 -8.72
N ASP A 125 14.86 -5.90 -9.57
CA ASP A 125 13.64 -6.35 -10.23
C ASP A 125 12.68 -6.99 -9.21
N TYR A 126 11.39 -6.68 -9.31
CA TYR A 126 10.37 -7.22 -8.42
C TYR A 126 9.71 -8.46 -9.04
N LEU A 127 10.00 -9.61 -8.45
CA LEU A 127 9.40 -10.91 -8.78
C LEU A 127 8.41 -11.32 -7.69
N THR A 128 7.36 -12.02 -8.10
CA THR A 128 6.53 -12.82 -7.20
C THR A 128 6.56 -14.27 -7.66
N SER A 129 6.40 -15.19 -6.72
CA SER A 129 6.40 -16.62 -7.03
C SER A 129 5.21 -17.30 -6.35
N ARG A 130 4.62 -18.27 -7.05
CA ARG A 130 3.52 -19.07 -6.51
C ARG A 130 3.53 -20.49 -7.08
N LEU A 131 3.39 -21.48 -6.22
CA LEU A 131 2.85 -22.77 -6.64
C LEU A 131 1.34 -22.60 -6.61
N HIS A 132 0.67 -22.79 -7.76
CA HIS A 132 -0.78 -22.74 -7.82
C HIS A 132 -1.26 -24.04 -8.41
N ASN A 133 -1.93 -24.83 -7.60
CA ASN A 133 -2.60 -26.03 -8.04
C ASN A 133 -4.05 -25.67 -8.34
N ARG A 134 -4.30 -25.15 -9.56
CA ARG A 134 -5.65 -24.80 -10.04
C ARG A 134 -6.65 -25.93 -9.86
N MET A 135 -6.17 -27.17 -9.93
CA MET A 135 -6.93 -28.38 -9.67
C MET A 135 -7.55 -28.32 -8.27
N LEU A 136 -6.71 -28.23 -7.25
CA LEU A 136 -7.12 -28.32 -5.84
C LEU A 136 -7.73 -27.02 -5.30
N GLY A 137 -7.86 -25.97 -6.12
CA GLY A 137 -8.14 -24.60 -5.67
C GLY A 137 -7.04 -23.99 -4.79
N ALA A 138 -5.97 -24.74 -4.53
CA ALA A 138 -4.93 -24.41 -3.57
C ALA A 138 -3.76 -23.68 -4.24
N GLY A 139 -3.13 -22.79 -3.49
CA GLY A 139 -1.86 -22.19 -3.89
C GLY A 139 -1.02 -21.88 -2.65
N VAL A 140 0.29 -21.79 -2.86
CA VAL A 140 1.22 -21.31 -1.85
C VAL A 140 2.17 -20.29 -2.46
N VAL A 141 2.39 -19.23 -1.72
CA VAL A 141 3.33 -18.16 -2.05
C VAL A 141 4.74 -18.65 -1.79
N GLY A 142 5.65 -18.44 -2.74
CA GLY A 142 7.08 -18.65 -2.50
C GLY A 142 7.76 -17.35 -2.12
N GLN A 143 8.64 -17.43 -1.13
CA GLN A 143 9.49 -16.31 -0.73
C GLN A 143 10.58 -16.11 -1.77
N VAL A 144 10.71 -14.88 -2.30
CA VAL A 144 11.72 -14.56 -3.32
C VAL A 144 12.82 -13.71 -2.72
N GLN A 145 14.06 -14.18 -2.86
CA GLN A 145 15.29 -13.47 -2.51
C GLN A 145 15.99 -13.01 -3.80
N ASP A 146 16.35 -11.73 -3.85
CA ASP A 146 17.21 -11.14 -4.88
C ASP A 146 18.67 -11.21 -4.44
N HIS A 147 19.56 -11.71 -5.31
CA HIS A 147 21.00 -11.78 -5.06
C HIS A 147 21.76 -10.56 -5.60
N LEU A 148 21.02 -9.54 -6.05
CA LEU A 148 21.48 -8.24 -6.56
C LEU A 148 22.40 -8.30 -7.79
N ASN A 149 22.56 -9.48 -8.39
CA ASN A 149 23.45 -9.77 -9.51
C ASN A 149 22.71 -10.25 -10.77
N GLY A 150 21.38 -10.10 -10.83
CA GLY A 150 20.53 -10.63 -11.90
C GLY A 150 20.02 -12.06 -11.69
N THR A 151 20.36 -12.69 -10.56
CA THR A 151 19.82 -13.99 -10.15
C THR A 151 18.99 -13.88 -8.87
N PHE A 152 18.00 -14.77 -8.74
CA PHE A 152 17.06 -14.81 -7.62
C PHE A 152 16.90 -16.25 -7.15
N THR A 153 16.55 -16.44 -5.88
CA THR A 153 16.05 -17.71 -5.34
C THR A 153 14.60 -17.55 -4.93
N ALA A 154 13.72 -18.44 -5.39
CA ALA A 154 12.39 -18.62 -4.83
C ALA A 154 12.36 -19.89 -3.96
N VAL A 155 11.85 -19.79 -2.75
CA VAL A 155 11.69 -20.91 -1.81
C VAL A 155 10.20 -21.13 -1.56
N PHE A 156 9.74 -22.38 -1.69
CA PHE A 156 8.35 -22.76 -1.42
C PHE A 156 8.29 -23.93 -0.44
N PRO A 157 7.39 -23.94 0.56
CA PRO A 157 7.04 -25.18 1.24
C PRO A 157 6.38 -26.13 0.22
N LEU A 158 6.91 -27.35 0.10
CA LEU A 158 6.78 -28.18 -1.09
C LEU A 158 5.52 -29.06 -1.03
N LEU A 159 4.64 -28.85 -2.02
CA LEU A 159 3.44 -29.66 -2.25
C LEU A 159 3.19 -29.97 -3.74
N TRP A 160 3.52 -29.08 -4.69
CA TRP A 160 3.20 -29.23 -6.12
C TRP A 160 4.13 -28.41 -7.06
N ASN A 161 3.95 -28.53 -8.38
CA ASN A 161 4.59 -27.64 -9.39
C ASN A 161 4.02 -26.21 -9.37
N GLY A 162 4.72 -25.25 -9.98
CA GLY A 162 4.32 -23.83 -9.94
C GLY A 162 4.94 -22.90 -10.97
N THR A 163 4.76 -21.59 -10.75
CA THR A 163 5.06 -20.51 -11.71
C THR A 163 5.68 -19.31 -11.00
N VAL A 164 6.71 -18.72 -11.63
CA VAL A 164 7.32 -17.45 -11.21
C VAL A 164 6.83 -16.34 -12.14
N LEU A 165 6.46 -15.18 -11.58
CA LEU A 165 5.96 -14.03 -12.32
C LEU A 165 6.85 -12.81 -12.06
N LEU A 166 7.47 -12.30 -13.12
CA LEU A 166 8.09 -10.97 -13.12
C LEU A 166 6.97 -9.92 -13.01
N VAL A 167 6.97 -9.15 -11.92
CA VAL A 167 5.92 -8.15 -11.66
C VAL A 167 6.33 -6.80 -12.24
N GLN A 168 7.52 -6.32 -11.90
CA GLN A 168 8.02 -4.98 -12.23
C GLN A 168 9.53 -5.06 -12.46
N THR A 169 10.07 -4.57 -13.59
CA THR A 169 11.52 -4.61 -13.84
C THR A 169 12.28 -3.57 -13.00
N SER A 170 13.57 -3.77 -12.78
CA SER A 170 14.44 -2.80 -12.11
C SER A 170 14.45 -1.44 -12.83
N GLU A 171 14.43 -1.42 -14.16
CA GLU A 171 14.34 -0.18 -14.95
C GLU A 171 13.01 0.55 -14.73
N SER A 172 11.90 -0.19 -14.72
CA SER A 172 10.57 0.38 -14.43
C SER A 172 10.47 0.88 -12.98
N ILE A 173 11.14 0.23 -12.02
CA ILE A 173 11.24 0.69 -10.62
C ILE A 173 12.10 1.96 -10.51
N THR A 174 13.19 2.10 -11.27
CA THR A 174 13.94 3.37 -11.38
C THR A 174 13.03 4.52 -11.84
N VAL A 175 12.13 4.29 -12.80
CA VAL A 175 11.12 5.29 -13.20
C VAL A 175 10.10 5.56 -12.09
N LEU A 176 9.61 4.54 -11.38
CA LEU A 176 8.64 4.72 -10.28
C LEU A 176 9.23 5.49 -9.07
N LYS A 177 10.50 5.24 -8.73
CA LYS A 177 11.25 6.04 -7.73
C LYS A 177 11.32 7.51 -8.17
N ARG A 178 11.88 7.77 -9.36
CA ARG A 178 12.00 9.12 -9.94
C ARG A 178 10.66 9.87 -9.98
N VAL A 179 9.59 9.24 -10.47
CA VAL A 179 8.25 9.86 -10.56
C VAL A 179 7.64 10.11 -9.18
N THR A 180 8.04 9.38 -8.13
CA THR A 180 7.60 9.66 -6.76
C THR A 180 8.31 10.87 -6.16
N GLU A 181 9.60 11.02 -6.46
CA GLU A 181 10.45 12.13 -5.99
C GLU A 181 10.18 13.44 -6.75
N GLU A 182 10.14 13.39 -8.09
CA GLU A 182 9.96 14.57 -8.96
C GLU A 182 8.49 15.00 -9.12
N GLN A 183 7.53 14.08 -8.91
CA GLN A 183 6.09 14.32 -9.13
C GLN A 183 5.22 13.75 -7.97
N PRO A 184 5.46 14.16 -6.70
CA PRO A 184 4.64 13.73 -5.56
C PRO A 184 3.18 14.22 -5.67
N ASP A 185 2.96 15.33 -6.39
CA ASP A 185 1.66 15.94 -6.68
C ASP A 185 0.93 15.31 -7.88
N ARG A 186 1.43 14.23 -8.49
CA ARG A 186 0.84 13.58 -9.68
C ARG A 186 -0.62 13.14 -9.54
N ILE A 187 -1.12 13.03 -8.31
CA ILE A 187 -2.56 12.96 -8.03
C ILE A 187 -2.94 14.20 -7.23
N TRP A 188 -3.85 14.97 -7.80
CA TRP A 188 -4.39 16.17 -7.18
C TRP A 188 -5.70 15.84 -6.49
N PHE A 189 -6.06 16.64 -5.49
CA PHE A 189 -7.39 16.63 -4.91
C PHE A 189 -7.96 18.04 -5.00
N SER A 190 -9.27 18.13 -4.91
CA SER A 190 -9.95 19.41 -4.94
C SER A 190 -11.13 19.40 -3.97
N SER A 191 -11.57 20.59 -3.59
CA SER A 191 -12.73 20.80 -2.73
C SER A 191 -13.48 22.04 -3.22
N ASP A 192 -14.80 21.93 -3.27
CA ASP A 192 -15.67 23.09 -3.39
C ASP A 192 -15.69 23.82 -2.04
N PHE A 193 -15.74 25.14 -2.14
CA PHE A 193 -16.00 26.09 -1.09
C PHE A 193 -17.30 26.80 -1.48
N ARG A 194 -18.27 26.92 -0.58
CA ARG A 194 -19.60 27.45 -0.91
C ARG A 194 -20.17 28.35 0.18
N PHE A 195 -20.61 29.54 -0.22
CA PHE A 195 -21.36 30.47 0.61
C PHE A 195 -22.49 31.10 -0.20
N GLY A 196 -23.74 30.89 0.21
CA GLY A 196 -24.91 31.25 -0.59
C GLY A 196 -24.88 30.60 -1.98
N SER A 197 -25.03 31.41 -3.02
CA SER A 197 -24.93 31.01 -4.42
C SER A 197 -23.50 30.91 -4.95
N VAL A 198 -22.50 31.47 -4.26
CA VAL A 198 -21.10 31.46 -4.70
C VAL A 198 -20.49 30.10 -4.39
N THR A 199 -19.91 29.46 -5.41
CA THR A 199 -19.09 28.26 -5.24
C THR A 199 -17.74 28.48 -5.92
N GLU A 200 -16.66 28.37 -5.15
CA GLU A 200 -15.29 28.35 -5.66
C GLU A 200 -14.70 26.93 -5.54
N THR A 201 -13.83 26.54 -6.47
CA THR A 201 -13.15 25.25 -6.44
C THR A 201 -11.66 25.48 -6.21
N SER A 202 -11.12 24.91 -5.13
CA SER A 202 -9.69 25.03 -4.81
C SER A 202 -8.99 23.68 -4.81
N THR A 203 -7.67 23.71 -4.99
CA THR A 203 -6.80 22.53 -4.99
C THR A 203 -6.40 22.17 -3.57
N CYS A 204 -6.41 20.89 -3.25
CA CYS A 204 -6.09 20.32 -1.94
C CYS A 204 -5.07 19.18 -2.05
N ASN A 205 -4.25 18.98 -1.02
CA ASN A 205 -3.38 17.82 -0.90
C ASN A 205 -2.88 17.64 0.56
N VAL A 206 -2.15 16.56 0.83
CA VAL A 206 -1.44 16.35 2.11
C VAL A 206 -0.34 17.40 2.31
N CYS A 207 0.23 17.91 1.23
CA CYS A 207 1.22 18.97 1.24
C CYS A 207 1.01 19.92 0.05
N LEU A 208 1.05 21.22 0.30
CA LEU A 208 0.94 22.28 -0.71
C LEU A 208 2.03 23.34 -0.50
N ASP A 209 2.38 24.04 -1.57
CA ASP A 209 3.42 25.04 -1.56
C ASP A 209 2.87 26.40 -1.07
N ALA A 210 3.12 26.71 0.19
CA ALA A 210 2.66 27.95 0.82
C ALA A 210 3.21 29.23 0.14
N ASP A 211 4.33 29.12 -0.57
CA ASP A 211 4.95 30.24 -1.28
C ASP A 211 4.16 30.59 -2.57
N LYS A 212 3.30 29.70 -3.07
CA LYS A 212 2.45 29.92 -4.26
C LYS A 212 1.14 30.65 -3.96
N ALA A 213 0.50 30.36 -2.83
CA ALA A 213 -0.74 31.02 -2.39
C ALA A 213 -1.05 30.67 -0.91
N PRO A 214 -1.83 31.53 -0.20
CA PRO A 214 -2.27 31.25 1.17
C PRO A 214 -2.98 29.90 1.30
N LEU A 215 -2.77 29.22 2.44
CA LEU A 215 -3.31 27.88 2.70
C LEU A 215 -4.40 27.88 3.77
N CYS A 216 -5.46 27.13 3.52
CA CYS A 216 -6.37 26.64 4.53
C CYS A 216 -5.81 25.34 5.14
N ASN A 217 -5.58 25.33 6.45
CA ASN A 217 -5.15 24.16 7.19
C ASN A 217 -6.36 23.39 7.75
N PHE A 218 -6.49 22.12 7.35
CA PHE A 218 -7.52 21.17 7.80
C PHE A 218 -6.90 19.92 8.44
N THR A 219 -5.70 20.07 9.02
CA THR A 219 -5.06 19.03 9.83
C THR A 219 -6.00 18.62 10.97
N ASP A 220 -6.24 17.32 11.11
CA ASP A 220 -7.08 16.80 12.17
C ASP A 220 -6.40 16.97 13.53
N LEU A 221 -7.04 17.69 14.46
CA LEU A 221 -6.45 18.07 15.74
C LEU A 221 -6.27 16.90 16.71
N HIS A 222 -6.98 15.78 16.48
CA HIS A 222 -6.94 14.60 17.35
C HIS A 222 -5.88 13.59 16.93
N THR A 223 -5.65 13.47 15.63
CA THR A 223 -4.70 12.50 15.04
C THR A 223 -3.42 13.12 14.50
N GLY A 224 -3.40 14.44 14.30
CA GLY A 224 -2.33 15.15 13.61
C GLY A 224 -2.29 14.91 12.09
N GLU A 225 -3.32 14.27 11.52
CA GLU A 225 -3.34 13.89 10.11
C GLU A 225 -3.53 15.13 9.21
N GLN A 226 -2.46 15.46 8.48
CA GLN A 226 -2.32 16.69 7.70
C GLN A 226 -3.20 16.72 6.45
N TRP A 227 -3.89 17.84 6.25
CA TRP A 227 -4.60 18.13 5.01
C TRP A 227 -4.70 19.63 4.75
N PHE A 228 -4.37 20.07 3.55
CA PHE A 228 -4.36 21.48 3.17
C PHE A 228 -5.12 21.72 1.87
N CYS A 229 -5.65 22.93 1.70
CA CYS A 229 -6.10 23.46 0.41
C CYS A 229 -5.56 24.88 0.24
N TYR A 230 -5.36 25.35 -1.00
CA TYR A 230 -5.19 26.80 -1.20
C TYR A 230 -6.47 27.54 -0.79
N LYS A 231 -6.35 28.75 -0.22
CA LYS A 231 -7.52 29.57 0.08
C LYS A 231 -8.21 29.99 -1.23
N PRO A 232 -9.55 29.90 -1.33
CA PRO A 232 -10.31 30.52 -2.42
C PRO A 232 -10.06 32.02 -2.54
N LYS A 233 -10.42 32.63 -3.67
CA LYS A 233 -10.15 34.06 -3.92
C LYS A 233 -11.03 34.97 -3.06
N THR A 234 -12.28 34.61 -2.84
CA THR A 234 -13.25 35.40 -2.07
C THR A 234 -13.85 34.64 -0.90
N LEU A 235 -13.94 33.31 -0.97
CA LEU A 235 -14.52 32.49 0.10
C LEU A 235 -13.54 32.10 1.21
N ASP A 236 -14.06 31.98 2.43
CA ASP A 236 -13.28 31.58 3.61
C ASP A 236 -13.10 30.06 3.76
N CYS A 237 -12.05 29.67 4.48
CA CYS A 237 -11.65 28.27 4.64
C CYS A 237 -12.73 27.37 5.26
N ASN A 238 -13.57 27.92 6.14
CA ASN A 238 -14.69 27.20 6.78
C ASN A 238 -15.84 26.87 5.82
N THR A 239 -15.89 27.47 4.63
CA THR A 239 -16.93 27.23 3.62
C THR A 239 -16.70 25.96 2.78
N ARG A 240 -15.66 25.16 3.07
CA ARG A 240 -15.36 23.90 2.39
C ARG A 240 -16.50 22.89 2.55
N VAL A 241 -17.05 22.37 1.45
CA VAL A 241 -18.21 21.45 1.46
C VAL A 241 -17.97 20.06 0.85
N SER A 242 -16.86 19.85 0.14
CA SER A 242 -16.62 18.57 -0.55
C SER A 242 -15.17 18.12 -0.55
N HIS A 243 -14.93 16.92 -1.09
CA HIS A 243 -13.61 16.40 -1.44
C HIS A 243 -13.73 15.53 -2.70
N VAL A 244 -12.80 15.66 -3.65
CA VAL A 244 -12.76 14.87 -4.89
C VAL A 244 -11.32 14.66 -5.36
N VAL A 245 -11.04 13.52 -6.01
CA VAL A 245 -9.76 13.29 -6.70
C VAL A 245 -9.77 13.90 -8.09
N VAL A 246 -8.66 14.50 -8.50
CA VAL A 246 -8.45 15.06 -9.84
C VAL A 246 -7.20 14.41 -10.44
N PHE A 247 -7.40 13.53 -11.41
CA PHE A 247 -6.30 12.91 -12.14
C PHE A 247 -5.71 13.92 -13.14
N ARG A 248 -4.38 14.08 -13.15
CA ARG A 248 -3.64 14.80 -14.20
C ARG A 248 -2.71 13.84 -14.90
N GLY A 249 -2.44 14.08 -16.19
CA GLY A 249 -1.51 13.28 -16.97
C GLY A 249 -0.09 13.31 -16.39
N LEU A 250 0.55 12.14 -16.37
CA LEU A 250 1.90 11.94 -15.85
C LEU A 250 2.96 12.43 -16.84
N LYS A 251 4.02 13.08 -16.35
CA LYS A 251 5.19 13.42 -17.17
C LYS A 251 6.17 12.24 -17.17
N ILE A 252 5.88 11.25 -18.01
CA ILE A 252 6.82 10.20 -18.42
C ILE A 252 6.95 10.24 -19.94
N ASN A 253 8.14 9.92 -20.46
CA ASN A 253 8.36 9.99 -21.90
C ASN A 253 7.76 8.76 -22.63
N LYS A 254 7.75 8.78 -23.97
CA LYS A 254 7.14 7.70 -24.77
C LYS A 254 7.92 6.37 -24.66
N GLU A 255 9.20 6.43 -24.36
CA GLU A 255 10.11 5.28 -24.31
C GLU A 255 10.00 4.56 -22.95
N GLU A 256 10.01 5.32 -21.85
CA GLU A 256 9.74 4.84 -20.50
C GLU A 256 8.38 4.16 -20.38
N ARG A 257 7.38 4.64 -21.15
CA ARG A 257 6.05 4.00 -21.22
C ARG A 257 6.08 2.56 -21.70
N LEU A 258 7.08 2.16 -22.50
CA LEU A 258 7.24 0.78 -22.97
C LEU A 258 7.58 -0.18 -21.81
N LEU A 259 8.27 0.30 -20.77
CA LEU A 259 8.61 -0.49 -19.57
C LEU A 259 7.36 -0.93 -18.76
N PHE A 260 6.20 -0.33 -19.02
CA PHE A 260 4.93 -0.63 -18.35
C PHE A 260 3.94 -1.36 -19.27
N GLN A 261 4.34 -1.73 -20.49
CA GLN A 261 3.53 -2.53 -21.41
C GLN A 261 3.78 -4.02 -21.14
N ARG A 262 2.87 -4.67 -20.39
CA ARG A 262 2.93 -6.11 -20.15
C ARG A 262 2.63 -6.90 -21.44
N TYR A 263 3.58 -7.72 -21.86
CA TYR A 263 3.28 -8.92 -22.66
C TYR A 263 2.60 -9.95 -21.74
N LYS A 264 1.43 -10.41 -22.16
CA LYS A 264 0.52 -11.27 -21.38
C LYS A 264 0.81 -12.76 -21.64
N ASP A 265 2.00 -13.22 -21.26
CA ASP A 265 2.40 -14.62 -21.42
C ASP A 265 1.79 -15.50 -20.32
N TYR A 266 0.54 -15.94 -20.56
CA TYR A 266 -0.20 -16.85 -19.69
C TYR A 266 0.00 -18.31 -20.11
N PHE A 267 0.59 -19.13 -19.24
CA PHE A 267 0.60 -20.60 -19.39
C PHE A 267 -0.57 -21.26 -18.64
N LEU A 268 -1.07 -22.39 -19.15
CA LEU A 268 -2.42 -22.92 -18.88
C LEU A 268 -2.42 -24.45 -18.77
N VAL A 269 -2.86 -25.04 -17.63
CA VAL A 269 -3.09 -26.50 -17.46
C VAL A 269 -4.26 -26.80 -16.48
N CYS A 270 -4.94 -27.94 -16.67
CA CYS A 270 -6.13 -28.52 -15.98
C CYS A 270 -5.77 -29.44 -14.76
N PHE A 271 -6.66 -30.02 -13.91
CA PHE A 271 -8.15 -29.98 -13.77
C PHE A 271 -8.81 -30.04 -12.33
N LEU A 272 -8.47 -30.96 -11.39
CA LEU A 272 -9.42 -31.51 -10.35
C LEU A 272 -9.24 -31.19 -8.80
N TYR A 273 -10.35 -31.12 -8.06
CA TYR A 273 -10.66 -30.41 -6.78
C TYR A 273 -10.10 -30.86 -5.40
N ILE A 274 -10.03 -29.90 -4.46
CA ILE A 274 -10.24 -30.03 -3.00
C ILE A 274 -11.21 -28.94 -2.53
N THR A 275 -12.13 -29.27 -1.62
CA THR A 275 -13.11 -28.34 -1.04
C THR A 275 -12.63 -27.72 0.28
N VAL A 276 -12.61 -26.39 0.36
CA VAL A 276 -12.71 -25.68 1.65
C VAL A 276 -14.19 -25.68 2.03
N ASN A 277 -14.53 -25.97 3.29
CA ASN A 277 -15.92 -26.01 3.75
C ASN A 277 -16.63 -24.68 3.43
N ASP A 278 -17.65 -24.75 2.59
CA ASP A 278 -18.47 -23.59 2.28
C ASP A 278 -19.27 -23.19 3.53
N TYR A 279 -18.95 -22.03 4.10
CA TYR A 279 -19.86 -21.35 5.02
C TYR A 279 -21.15 -21.01 4.26
N LEU A 280 -22.13 -21.92 4.36
CA LEU A 280 -23.50 -21.71 3.91
C LEU A 280 -24.02 -20.41 4.52
N PHE A 281 -24.83 -19.66 3.77
CA PHE A 281 -25.33 -18.34 4.19
C PHE A 281 -25.90 -18.31 5.63
N ASN A 282 -26.63 -19.36 6.02
CA ASN A 282 -27.19 -19.51 7.38
C ASN A 282 -26.11 -19.48 8.48
N LEU A 283 -24.89 -19.97 8.20
CA LEU A 283 -23.75 -19.93 9.12
C LEU A 283 -23.19 -18.51 9.28
N ILE A 284 -23.24 -17.67 8.22
CA ILE A 284 -22.86 -16.25 8.32
C ILE A 284 -23.80 -15.51 9.27
N ILE A 285 -25.12 -15.74 9.12
CA ILE A 285 -26.14 -15.15 10.00
C ILE A 285 -26.03 -15.68 11.43
N ALA A 286 -25.85 -16.99 11.62
CA ALA A 286 -25.66 -17.59 12.93
C ALA A 286 -24.41 -17.06 13.64
N CYS A 287 -23.30 -16.91 12.92
CA CYS A 287 -22.06 -16.31 13.42
C CYS A 287 -22.26 -14.83 13.84
N LEU A 288 -22.86 -14.02 12.96
CA LEU A 288 -23.01 -12.60 13.20
C LEU A 288 -24.19 -12.23 14.12
N LYS A 289 -24.97 -13.21 14.59
CA LYS A 289 -26.11 -13.00 15.49
C LYS A 289 -25.70 -12.25 16.76
N GLY A 290 -26.41 -11.16 17.07
CA GLY A 290 -26.11 -10.29 18.21
C GLY A 290 -24.82 -9.45 18.06
N LYS A 291 -24.27 -9.32 16.84
CA LYS A 291 -22.99 -8.62 16.59
C LYS A 291 -23.13 -7.34 15.78
N GLN A 292 -22.23 -6.41 16.08
CA GLN A 292 -22.06 -5.13 15.39
C GLN A 292 -20.73 -5.15 14.62
N VAL A 293 -20.81 -5.07 13.29
CA VAL A 293 -19.64 -5.13 12.39
C VAL A 293 -19.37 -3.77 11.77
N HIS A 294 -18.29 -3.11 12.17
CA HIS A 294 -17.87 -1.82 11.67
C HIS A 294 -16.70 -1.95 10.69
N MET A 295 -16.90 -1.49 9.46
CA MET A 295 -15.91 -1.55 8.39
C MET A 295 -15.45 -0.15 7.99
N PHE A 296 -14.15 0.12 8.08
CA PHE A 296 -13.55 1.39 7.74
C PHE A 296 -12.46 1.19 6.70
N GLY A 297 -12.44 1.97 5.62
CA GLY A 297 -11.37 1.78 4.66
C GLY A 297 -11.53 2.39 3.29
N ASP A 298 -10.88 1.75 2.33
CA ASP A 298 -11.04 2.00 0.91
C ASP A 298 -12.11 1.09 0.27
N SER A 299 -12.27 1.22 -1.03
CA SER A 299 -13.22 0.48 -1.85
C SER A 299 -12.98 -1.03 -1.88
N THR A 300 -11.83 -1.53 -1.42
CA THR A 300 -11.59 -2.98 -1.29
C THR A 300 -12.26 -3.53 -0.04
N THR A 301 -12.24 -2.78 1.07
CA THR A 301 -12.99 -3.09 2.30
C THR A 301 -14.50 -3.01 2.08
N ARG A 302 -14.97 -2.07 1.23
CA ARG A 302 -16.39 -1.99 0.82
C ARG A 302 -16.92 -3.29 0.22
N GLN A 303 -16.10 -4.05 -0.52
CA GLN A 303 -16.53 -5.33 -1.10
C GLN A 303 -16.94 -6.36 -0.03
N PHE A 304 -16.39 -6.32 1.18
CA PHE A 304 -16.81 -7.21 2.28
C PHE A 304 -18.21 -6.84 2.78
N TYR A 305 -18.45 -5.54 2.99
CA TYR A 305 -19.78 -5.02 3.33
C TYR A 305 -20.80 -5.39 2.26
N GLU A 306 -20.49 -5.18 0.97
CA GLU A 306 -21.39 -5.52 -0.13
C GLU A 306 -21.67 -7.02 -0.24
N PHE A 307 -20.64 -7.86 -0.06
CA PHE A 307 -20.75 -9.32 -0.10
C PHE A 307 -21.68 -9.84 1.01
N ILE A 308 -21.43 -9.48 2.27
CA ILE A 308 -22.21 -9.96 3.41
C ILE A 308 -23.63 -9.36 3.38
N THR A 309 -23.76 -8.04 3.18
CA THR A 309 -25.07 -7.39 3.20
C THR A 309 -25.95 -7.73 1.99
N LYS A 310 -25.44 -8.32 0.90
CA LYS A 310 -26.26 -8.80 -0.24
C LYS A 310 -27.41 -9.73 0.18
N LYS A 311 -27.31 -10.33 1.38
CA LYS A 311 -28.27 -11.29 1.92
C LYS A 311 -28.96 -10.84 3.22
N LEU A 312 -28.66 -9.64 3.74
CA LEU A 312 -29.38 -9.09 4.90
C LEU A 312 -30.71 -8.46 4.46
N PRO A 313 -31.78 -8.56 5.29
CA PRO A 313 -33.13 -8.17 4.89
C PRO A 313 -33.34 -6.65 4.78
N SER A 314 -32.55 -5.83 5.48
CA SER A 314 -32.73 -4.36 5.46
C SER A 314 -31.41 -3.62 5.25
N LYS A 315 -31.40 -2.75 4.24
CA LYS A 315 -30.33 -1.77 3.97
C LYS A 315 -30.92 -0.37 4.07
N PHE A 316 -30.29 0.48 4.87
CA PHE A 316 -30.66 1.88 5.00
C PHE A 316 -29.68 2.72 4.19
N ASP A 317 -30.14 3.29 3.07
CA ASP A 317 -29.39 4.35 2.38
C ASP A 317 -29.73 5.70 3.02
N LYS A 318 -28.69 6.40 3.49
CA LYS A 318 -28.80 7.74 4.11
C LYS A 318 -28.59 8.86 3.08
N HIS A 319 -29.03 8.67 1.83
CA HIS A 319 -28.66 9.51 0.68
C HIS A 319 -27.15 9.72 0.58
N SER A 320 -26.40 8.65 0.82
CA SER A 320 -24.95 8.67 0.93
C SER A 320 -24.28 8.55 -0.44
N THR A 321 -22.97 8.86 -0.54
CA THR A 321 -22.28 8.58 -1.80
C THR A 321 -22.15 7.06 -2.02
N PRO A 322 -22.60 6.49 -3.17
CA PRO A 322 -22.69 5.04 -3.36
C PRO A 322 -21.38 4.26 -3.27
N GLN A 323 -20.23 4.95 -3.22
CA GLN A 323 -18.91 4.33 -3.10
C GLN A 323 -18.26 4.51 -1.71
N CYS A 324 -18.81 5.35 -0.82
CA CYS A 324 -18.16 5.73 0.44
C CYS A 324 -19.02 5.74 1.71
N GLY A 325 -20.35 5.68 1.60
CA GLY A 325 -21.22 5.69 2.77
C GLY A 325 -21.33 7.07 3.46
N PRO A 326 -21.78 7.11 4.73
CA PRO A 326 -21.97 5.97 5.63
C PRO A 326 -23.10 5.04 5.19
N PHE A 327 -22.80 3.75 5.08
CA PHE A 327 -23.81 2.71 4.87
C PHE A 327 -24.19 2.04 6.20
N LEU A 328 -25.44 1.61 6.28
CA LEU A 328 -25.99 0.83 7.38
C LEU A 328 -26.86 -0.31 6.81
N ALA A 329 -26.63 -1.52 7.30
CA ALA A 329 -27.52 -2.66 7.12
C ALA A 329 -27.85 -3.25 8.49
N VAL A 330 -29.09 -3.71 8.65
CA VAL A 330 -29.59 -4.25 9.92
C VAL A 330 -30.40 -5.51 9.64
N ASP A 331 -30.25 -6.51 10.50
CA ASP A 331 -31.20 -7.61 10.64
C ASP A 331 -31.74 -7.60 12.07
N HIS A 332 -32.96 -7.09 12.23
CA HIS A 332 -33.64 -7.01 13.53
C HIS A 332 -33.98 -8.39 14.10
N THR A 333 -34.11 -9.43 13.27
CA THR A 333 -34.46 -10.79 13.71
C THR A 333 -33.28 -11.47 14.40
N ASN A 334 -32.07 -11.18 13.92
CA ASN A 334 -30.83 -11.78 14.39
C ASN A 334 -29.95 -10.80 15.19
N ASP A 335 -30.45 -9.58 15.48
CA ASP A 335 -29.70 -8.50 16.15
C ASP A 335 -28.32 -8.27 15.50
N ILE A 336 -28.31 -8.10 14.18
CA ILE A 336 -27.09 -7.86 13.40
C ILE A 336 -27.08 -6.42 12.92
N MET A 337 -26.01 -5.68 13.19
CA MET A 337 -25.75 -4.38 12.58
C MET A 337 -24.45 -4.41 11.79
N MET A 338 -24.48 -3.89 10.57
CA MET A 338 -23.28 -3.69 9.75
C MET A 338 -23.18 -2.24 9.29
N THR A 339 -21.98 -1.65 9.39
CA THR A 339 -21.70 -0.30 8.87
C THR A 339 -20.46 -0.29 8.00
N PHE A 340 -20.47 0.51 6.93
CA PHE A 340 -19.25 0.82 6.17
C PHE A 340 -19.06 2.33 6.02
N ARG A 341 -17.80 2.79 6.14
CA ARG A 341 -17.39 4.17 5.86
C ARG A 341 -16.03 4.23 5.18
N CYS A 342 -15.90 5.16 4.23
CA CYS A 342 -14.59 5.52 3.68
C CYS A 342 -13.67 6.17 4.72
N HIS A 343 -12.37 5.96 4.57
CA HIS A 343 -11.35 6.65 5.36
C HIS A 343 -11.18 8.14 4.97
N GLY A 344 -10.56 8.92 5.87
CA GLY A 344 -10.22 10.34 5.67
C GLY A 344 -9.23 10.59 4.52
N PRO A 345 -8.92 11.85 4.17
CA PRO A 345 -7.94 12.16 3.12
C PRO A 345 -6.55 11.52 3.36
N PRO A 346 -5.77 11.22 2.31
CA PRO A 346 -6.11 11.29 0.88
C PRO A 346 -7.02 10.13 0.44
N LEU A 347 -8.25 10.45 0.03
CA LEU A 347 -9.25 9.49 -0.44
C LEU A 347 -9.44 9.64 -1.95
N ARG A 348 -9.13 8.61 -2.76
CA ARG A 348 -9.28 8.67 -4.22
C ARG A 348 -10.67 8.18 -4.65
N ASN A 349 -11.64 9.09 -4.68
CA ASN A 349 -13.01 8.77 -5.10
C ASN A 349 -13.67 9.94 -5.84
N TYR A 350 -14.86 9.68 -6.39
CA TYR A 350 -15.79 10.70 -6.84
C TYR A 350 -16.08 11.73 -5.74
N LYS A 351 -16.72 12.83 -6.13
CA LYS A 351 -17.02 13.95 -5.23
C LYS A 351 -17.90 13.51 -4.05
N ILE A 352 -17.33 13.55 -2.86
CA ILE A 352 -18.00 13.28 -1.59
C ILE A 352 -18.30 14.58 -0.83
N ASN A 353 -19.35 14.57 -0.01
CA ASN A 353 -19.64 15.66 0.91
C ASN A 353 -18.69 15.60 2.13
N LEU A 354 -18.23 16.75 2.61
CA LEU A 354 -17.28 16.82 3.73
C LEU A 354 -17.82 16.16 5.02
N SER A 355 -19.14 16.20 5.26
CA SER A 355 -19.79 15.52 6.40
C SER A 355 -19.68 13.99 6.38
N GLN A 356 -19.47 13.39 5.21
CA GLN A 356 -19.28 11.94 5.06
C GLN A 356 -17.84 11.51 5.35
N LEU A 357 -16.89 12.45 5.27
CA LEU A 357 -15.45 12.23 5.37
C LEU A 357 -15.00 12.20 6.84
N GLN A 358 -14.55 11.06 7.33
CA GLN A 358 -14.09 10.89 8.71
C GLN A 358 -12.75 10.13 8.75
N TYR A 359 -11.88 10.51 9.68
CA TYR A 359 -10.64 9.79 9.96
C TYR A 359 -10.93 8.52 10.74
N VAL A 360 -10.32 7.40 10.34
CA VAL A 360 -10.62 6.06 10.92
C VAL A 360 -10.36 6.04 12.43
N ALA A 361 -9.26 6.64 12.89
CA ALA A 361 -8.95 6.74 14.31
C ALA A 361 -10.06 7.43 15.12
N ASN A 362 -10.61 8.55 14.61
CA ASN A 362 -11.69 9.29 15.27
C ASN A 362 -12.97 8.46 15.39
N GLU A 363 -13.28 7.63 14.37
CA GLU A 363 -14.41 6.72 14.44
C GLU A 363 -14.18 5.59 15.45
N LEU A 364 -12.98 5.01 15.50
CA LEU A 364 -12.60 3.95 16.47
C LEU A 364 -12.66 4.43 17.92
N ASP A 365 -12.30 5.68 18.18
CA ASP A 365 -12.39 6.27 19.52
C ASP A 365 -13.84 6.52 19.97
N ARG A 366 -14.79 6.64 19.03
CA ARG A 366 -16.23 6.78 19.30
C ARG A 366 -16.95 5.44 19.50
N LEU A 367 -16.33 4.31 19.16
CA LEU A 367 -16.92 2.98 19.37
C LEU A 367 -16.86 2.58 20.84
N ASN A 368 -17.98 2.11 21.40
CA ASN A 368 -17.97 1.49 22.74
C ASN A 368 -17.07 0.24 22.75
N GLY A 369 -17.17 -0.59 21.70
CA GLY A 369 -16.53 -1.90 21.62
C GLY A 369 -17.26 -2.96 22.45
N GLY A 370 -16.65 -4.14 22.57
CA GLY A 370 -17.13 -5.24 23.40
C GLY A 370 -17.06 -6.61 22.69
N PRO A 371 -17.44 -7.71 23.38
CA PRO A 371 -17.38 -9.08 22.84
C PRO A 371 -18.26 -9.31 21.58
N ASN A 372 -19.23 -8.42 21.35
CA ASN A 372 -20.11 -8.44 20.19
C ASN A 372 -19.72 -7.42 19.11
N THR A 373 -18.61 -6.70 19.28
CA THR A 373 -18.12 -5.72 18.30
C THR A 373 -16.99 -6.29 17.46
N VAL A 374 -17.15 -6.22 16.14
CA VAL A 374 -16.14 -6.60 15.15
C VAL A 374 -15.76 -5.35 14.36
N VAL A 375 -14.46 -5.10 14.21
CA VAL A 375 -13.92 -3.95 13.49
C VAL A 375 -13.02 -4.46 12.38
N VAL A 376 -13.28 -4.04 11.14
CA VAL A 376 -12.43 -4.33 9.98
C VAL A 376 -11.87 -3.02 9.43
N VAL A 377 -10.55 -2.90 9.38
CA VAL A 377 -9.86 -1.74 8.79
C VAL A 377 -9.01 -2.17 7.60
N GLY A 378 -9.23 -1.56 6.43
CA GLY A 378 -8.39 -1.76 5.25
C GLY A 378 -8.15 -0.44 4.54
N VAL A 379 -6.97 0.14 4.75
CA VAL A 379 -6.57 1.47 4.27
C VAL A 379 -5.23 1.33 3.56
N TRP A 380 -5.22 1.30 2.23
CA TRP A 380 -3.97 1.23 1.46
C TRP A 380 -4.09 1.79 0.04
N ALA A 381 -5.19 1.53 -0.67
CA ALA A 381 -5.27 1.71 -2.13
C ALA A 381 -5.07 3.16 -2.60
N HIS A 382 -5.36 4.13 -1.73
CA HIS A 382 -5.29 5.56 -2.01
C HIS A 382 -3.91 6.19 -1.73
N PHE A 383 -3.00 5.45 -1.08
CA PHE A 383 -1.68 5.92 -0.64
C PHE A 383 -0.53 5.58 -1.60
N GLY A 384 -0.79 4.84 -2.68
CA GLY A 384 0.25 4.36 -3.60
C GLY A 384 1.08 5.44 -4.32
N SER A 385 0.63 6.71 -4.33
CA SER A 385 1.35 7.85 -4.92
C SER A 385 2.07 8.73 -3.90
N PHE A 386 1.78 8.54 -2.62
CA PHE A 386 2.28 9.39 -1.54
C PHE A 386 3.60 8.85 -0.98
N PRO A 387 4.47 9.71 -0.44
CA PRO A 387 5.61 9.30 0.36
C PRO A 387 5.21 8.32 1.48
N MET A 388 6.11 7.42 1.84
CA MET A 388 5.82 6.33 2.79
C MET A 388 5.52 6.83 4.19
N GLU A 389 6.07 7.99 4.55
CA GLU A 389 5.89 8.70 5.81
C GLU A 389 4.42 9.09 6.04
N VAL A 390 3.72 9.55 5.00
CA VAL A 390 2.29 9.89 5.04
C VAL A 390 1.46 8.65 5.39
N TYR A 391 1.82 7.51 4.79
CA TYR A 391 1.16 6.25 5.07
C TYR A 391 1.49 5.72 6.47
N TYR A 392 2.74 5.84 6.91
CA TYR A 392 3.17 5.48 8.25
C TYR A 392 2.44 6.30 9.33
N GLN A 393 2.26 7.62 9.15
CA GLN A 393 1.43 8.43 10.07
C GLN A 393 0.00 7.91 10.17
N ARG A 394 -0.64 7.70 9.02
CA ARG A 394 -2.01 7.17 8.91
C ARG A 394 -2.15 5.86 9.69
N LEU A 395 -1.19 4.93 9.54
CA LEU A 395 -1.20 3.67 10.25
C LEU A 395 -0.93 3.82 11.75
N MET A 396 -0.03 4.73 12.17
CA MET A 396 0.23 4.98 13.59
C MET A 396 -0.94 5.64 14.32
N ALA A 397 -1.66 6.57 13.67
CA ALA A 397 -2.91 7.13 14.20
C ALA A 397 -3.95 6.02 14.43
N ILE A 398 -4.12 5.11 13.46
CA ILE A 398 -5.02 3.95 13.59
C ILE A 398 -4.53 2.98 14.67
N ARG A 399 -3.23 2.64 14.74
CA ARG A 399 -2.65 1.75 15.77
C ARG A 399 -2.94 2.27 17.18
N ARG A 400 -2.79 3.58 17.41
CA ARG A 400 -3.09 4.22 18.70
C ARG A 400 -4.58 4.14 19.04
N ALA A 401 -5.47 4.40 18.09
CA ALA A 401 -6.92 4.28 18.30
C ALA A 401 -7.37 2.82 18.53
N VAL A 402 -6.78 1.85 17.82
CA VAL A 402 -6.97 0.41 18.08
C VAL A 402 -6.52 0.04 19.49
N GLY A 403 -5.36 0.53 19.93
CA GLY A 403 -4.87 0.34 21.31
C GLY A 403 -5.84 0.92 22.35
N ARG A 404 -6.34 2.14 22.15
CA ARG A 404 -7.37 2.75 23.03
C ARG A 404 -8.68 1.97 23.05
N LEU A 405 -9.13 1.47 21.90
CA LEU A 405 -10.34 0.64 21.78
C LEU A 405 -10.18 -0.69 22.52
N LEU A 406 -9.05 -1.39 22.33
CA LEU A 406 -8.78 -2.66 23.00
C LEU A 406 -8.56 -2.48 24.51
N ASN A 407 -7.94 -1.39 24.95
CA ASN A 407 -7.82 -1.08 26.39
C ASN A 407 -9.18 -0.78 27.03
N ARG A 408 -10.09 -0.09 26.31
CA ARG A 408 -11.45 0.23 26.78
C ARG A 408 -12.38 -0.99 26.76
N ALA A 409 -12.26 -1.84 25.74
CA ALA A 409 -13.13 -2.98 25.52
C ALA A 409 -12.33 -4.18 24.93
N PRO A 410 -11.62 -4.95 25.79
CA PRO A 410 -10.71 -6.02 25.34
C PRO A 410 -11.37 -7.14 24.54
N GLY A 411 -12.69 -7.34 24.68
CA GLY A 411 -13.45 -8.32 23.89
C GLY A 411 -13.65 -7.94 22.42
N THR A 412 -13.31 -6.73 22.01
CA THR A 412 -13.51 -6.25 20.63
C THR A 412 -12.62 -7.01 19.64
N LYS A 413 -13.21 -7.63 18.62
CA LYS A 413 -12.43 -8.28 17.55
C LYS A 413 -11.97 -7.24 16.53
N VAL A 414 -10.67 -6.92 16.51
CA VAL A 414 -10.08 -6.00 15.53
C VAL A 414 -9.34 -6.77 14.44
N ILE A 415 -9.66 -6.46 13.18
CA ILE A 415 -9.13 -7.09 11.98
C ILE A 415 -8.53 -6.02 11.08
N ILE A 416 -7.23 -6.14 10.76
CA ILE A 416 -6.53 -5.25 9.83
C ILE A 416 -6.29 -6.02 8.53
N ARG A 417 -6.68 -5.44 7.40
CA ARG A 417 -6.56 -6.05 6.07
C ARG A 417 -5.30 -5.55 5.34
N THR A 418 -4.52 -6.49 4.80
CA THR A 418 -3.37 -6.24 3.92
C THR A 418 -3.80 -5.74 2.52
N ALA A 419 -2.83 -5.33 1.70
CA ALA A 419 -3.10 -4.93 0.31
C ALA A 419 -3.55 -6.11 -0.58
N ASN A 420 -4.06 -5.82 -1.80
CA ASN A 420 -4.32 -6.81 -2.86
C ASN A 420 -3.31 -6.64 -4.02
N MET A 421 -2.90 -7.74 -4.65
CA MET A 421 -2.26 -7.70 -5.97
C MET A 421 -3.26 -7.31 -7.07
N LYS A 422 -2.81 -6.70 -8.18
CA LYS A 422 -3.68 -6.28 -9.29
C LYS A 422 -3.12 -6.57 -10.69
N ASP A 423 -3.99 -6.67 -11.70
CA ASP A 423 -3.51 -6.60 -13.09
C ASP A 423 -2.97 -5.18 -13.36
N MET A 424 -1.83 -5.12 -14.04
CA MET A 424 -1.07 -3.90 -14.21
C MET A 424 -1.11 -3.47 -15.67
N ASN A 425 -1.95 -2.47 -15.94
CA ASN A 425 -1.84 -1.62 -17.11
C ASN A 425 -0.92 -0.41 -16.81
N VAL A 426 -0.61 0.38 -17.83
CA VAL A 426 0.33 1.52 -17.73
C VAL A 426 -0.07 2.49 -16.61
N ASP A 427 -1.33 2.96 -16.59
CA ASP A 427 -1.79 3.94 -15.61
C ASP A 427 -1.81 3.36 -14.18
N SER A 428 -2.31 2.14 -14.00
CA SER A 428 -2.33 1.47 -12.69
C SER A 428 -0.91 1.29 -12.14
N SER A 429 0.06 0.96 -12.99
CA SER A 429 1.46 0.82 -12.60
C SER A 429 2.04 2.12 -12.03
N LEU A 430 1.65 3.27 -12.59
CA LEU A 430 2.23 4.58 -12.25
C LEU A 430 1.59 5.22 -11.01
N TYR A 431 0.29 4.98 -10.77
CA TYR A 431 -0.45 5.55 -9.64
C TYR A 431 -0.58 4.62 -8.41
N ASN A 432 -0.50 3.30 -8.62
CA ASN A 432 -0.64 2.27 -7.57
C ASN A 432 -0.21 0.85 -8.05
N SER A 433 1.00 0.64 -8.58
CA SER A 433 1.54 -0.70 -8.88
C SER A 433 1.55 -1.65 -7.67
N ASP A 434 1.73 -2.94 -7.95
CA ASP A 434 2.03 -3.95 -6.93
C ASP A 434 3.35 -3.66 -6.19
N TRP A 435 4.32 -2.99 -6.82
CA TRP A 435 5.58 -2.56 -6.17
C TRP A 435 5.34 -1.49 -5.10
N TYR A 436 4.49 -0.48 -5.38
CA TYR A 436 4.09 0.46 -4.33
C TYR A 436 3.31 -0.27 -3.23
N SER A 437 2.39 -1.16 -3.62
CA SER A 437 1.48 -1.85 -2.71
C SER A 437 2.24 -2.75 -1.72
N LEU A 438 3.23 -3.51 -2.19
CA LEU A 438 4.09 -4.34 -1.35
C LEU A 438 4.85 -3.52 -0.29
N GLN A 439 5.34 -2.33 -0.64
CA GLN A 439 6.01 -1.45 0.35
C GLN A 439 5.04 -0.96 1.43
N ARG A 440 3.79 -0.63 1.07
CA ARG A 440 2.74 -0.29 2.04
C ARG A 440 2.40 -1.51 2.89
N ASP A 441 2.32 -2.69 2.30
CA ASP A 441 2.05 -3.95 3.00
C ASP A 441 3.12 -4.27 4.06
N LYS A 442 4.41 -4.10 3.71
CA LYS A 442 5.53 -4.24 4.66
C LYS A 442 5.39 -3.32 5.89
N VAL A 443 5.01 -2.05 5.70
CA VAL A 443 4.76 -1.13 6.83
C VAL A 443 3.53 -1.56 7.62
N LEU A 444 2.41 -1.86 6.96
CA LEU A 444 1.17 -2.26 7.62
C LEU A 444 1.37 -3.49 8.51
N ARG A 445 2.08 -4.51 8.00
CA ARG A 445 2.50 -5.70 8.76
C ARG A 445 3.33 -5.34 9.98
N ALA A 446 4.32 -4.46 9.84
CA ALA A 446 5.20 -4.07 10.93
C ALA A 446 4.49 -3.25 12.01
N VAL A 447 3.61 -2.33 11.62
CA VAL A 447 2.85 -1.45 12.53
C VAL A 447 1.80 -2.24 13.33
N PHE A 448 1.17 -3.25 12.73
CA PHE A 448 0.08 -4.02 13.34
C PHE A 448 0.49 -5.39 13.91
N LYS A 449 1.75 -5.57 14.30
CA LYS A 449 2.20 -6.72 15.13
C LYS A 449 1.69 -6.57 16.58
N HIS A 450 0.40 -6.81 16.80
CA HIS A 450 -0.25 -6.71 18.11
C HIS A 450 -1.11 -7.94 18.38
N PRO A 451 -1.00 -8.62 19.54
CA PRO A 451 -1.68 -9.90 19.78
C PRO A 451 -3.23 -9.79 19.80
N GLY A 452 -3.77 -8.63 20.16
CA GLY A 452 -5.21 -8.35 20.10
C GLY A 452 -5.74 -7.95 18.70
N VAL A 453 -4.92 -8.11 17.64
CA VAL A 453 -5.28 -7.75 16.26
C VAL A 453 -5.09 -8.95 15.34
N LEU A 454 -6.15 -9.31 14.62
CA LEU A 454 -6.05 -10.26 13.51
C LEU A 454 -5.54 -9.52 12.27
N LEU A 455 -4.44 -9.98 11.69
CA LEU A 455 -4.00 -9.54 10.37
C LEU A 455 -4.65 -10.46 9.31
N LEU A 456 -5.53 -9.92 8.47
CA LEU A 456 -6.14 -10.65 7.37
C LEU A 456 -5.23 -10.58 6.14
N GLU A 457 -4.64 -11.73 5.80
CA GLU A 457 -3.64 -11.96 4.76
C GLU A 457 -4.16 -11.88 3.32
N ALA A 458 -4.98 -10.88 3.02
CA ALA A 458 -5.56 -10.62 1.70
C ALA A 458 -4.51 -10.57 0.56
N TRP A 459 -3.26 -10.20 0.84
CA TRP A 459 -2.18 -10.16 -0.14
C TRP A 459 -1.84 -11.58 -0.62
N GLU A 460 -1.50 -12.46 0.33
CA GLU A 460 -1.12 -13.84 0.05
C GLU A 460 -2.32 -14.64 -0.48
N MET A 461 -3.53 -14.37 0.03
CA MET A 461 -4.76 -14.97 -0.48
C MET A 461 -5.01 -14.63 -1.95
N VAL A 462 -4.80 -13.38 -2.39
CA VAL A 462 -4.91 -13.01 -3.81
C VAL A 462 -3.76 -13.61 -4.63
N GLN A 463 -2.54 -13.60 -4.09
CA GLN A 463 -1.35 -14.13 -4.78
C GLN A 463 -1.49 -15.64 -5.04
N ALA A 464 -1.93 -16.41 -4.05
CA ALA A 464 -2.12 -17.86 -4.13
C ALA A 464 -3.32 -18.26 -5.01
N HIS A 465 -4.37 -17.45 -5.09
CA HIS A 465 -5.59 -17.82 -5.82
C HIS A 465 -5.37 -17.99 -7.33
N TYR A 466 -6.05 -18.97 -7.90
CA TYR A 466 -6.04 -19.23 -9.34
C TYR A 466 -6.73 -18.15 -10.20
N LEU A 467 -7.50 -17.25 -9.59
CA LEU A 467 -8.24 -16.18 -10.27
C LEU A 467 -7.30 -15.02 -10.63
N PRO A 468 -7.63 -14.20 -11.64
CA PRO A 468 -6.80 -13.07 -12.03
C PRO A 468 -6.60 -12.06 -10.89
N HIS A 469 -5.39 -11.52 -10.77
CA HIS A 469 -5.10 -10.41 -9.87
C HIS A 469 -5.94 -9.20 -10.26
N ASN A 470 -6.57 -8.55 -9.29
CA ASN A 470 -7.38 -7.36 -9.51
C ASN A 470 -7.39 -6.53 -8.21
N LEU A 471 -7.26 -5.20 -8.35
CA LEU A 471 -7.40 -4.24 -7.24
C LEU A 471 -8.70 -4.48 -6.46
N HIS A 472 -9.76 -4.84 -7.20
CA HIS A 472 -11.03 -5.36 -6.70
C HIS A 472 -11.10 -6.87 -6.97
N PRO A 473 -10.71 -7.73 -6.00
CA PRO A 473 -10.72 -9.17 -6.20
C PRO A 473 -12.11 -9.69 -6.60
N PRO A 474 -12.20 -10.71 -7.48
CA PRO A 474 -13.47 -11.31 -7.85
C PRO A 474 -14.19 -11.95 -6.64
N PRO A 475 -15.53 -12.20 -6.73
CA PRO A 475 -16.33 -12.68 -5.60
C PRO A 475 -15.83 -13.94 -4.90
N GLY A 476 -15.17 -14.87 -5.61
CA GLY A 476 -14.58 -16.07 -5.00
C GLY A 476 -13.45 -15.76 -4.01
N ILE A 477 -12.56 -14.82 -4.35
CA ILE A 477 -11.50 -14.38 -3.43
C ILE A 477 -12.11 -13.59 -2.25
N ILE A 478 -13.10 -12.75 -2.53
CA ILE A 478 -13.83 -12.01 -1.48
C ILE A 478 -14.52 -12.95 -0.50
N LYS A 479 -15.14 -14.04 -0.99
CA LYS A 479 -15.71 -15.09 -0.14
C LYS A 479 -14.65 -15.68 0.78
N LEU A 480 -13.51 -16.13 0.23
CA LEU A 480 -12.43 -16.72 1.02
C LEU A 480 -11.92 -15.77 2.13
N MET A 481 -11.81 -14.47 1.84
CA MET A 481 -11.45 -13.44 2.82
C MET A 481 -12.52 -13.26 3.91
N VAL A 482 -13.79 -13.33 3.55
CA VAL A 482 -14.91 -13.26 4.50
C VAL A 482 -14.98 -14.52 5.36
N ASP A 483 -14.81 -15.71 4.79
CA ASP A 483 -14.78 -16.98 5.52
C ASP A 483 -13.67 -16.97 6.59
N MET A 484 -12.49 -16.42 6.28
CA MET A 484 -11.39 -16.20 7.24
C MET A 484 -11.71 -15.17 8.33
N ILE A 485 -12.49 -14.13 8.03
CA ILE A 485 -12.99 -13.19 9.04
C ILE A 485 -13.96 -13.91 9.99
N LEU A 486 -14.90 -14.69 9.43
CA LEU A 486 -15.96 -15.34 10.20
C LEU A 486 -15.40 -16.43 11.12
N SER A 487 -14.50 -17.29 10.63
CA SER A 487 -13.86 -18.34 11.45
C SER A 487 -13.09 -17.79 12.66
N ASN A 488 -12.49 -16.60 12.54
CA ASN A 488 -11.80 -15.91 13.63
C ASN A 488 -12.72 -15.06 14.52
N THR A 489 -13.96 -14.80 14.08
CA THR A 489 -14.99 -14.04 14.81
C THR A 489 -15.92 -14.98 15.61
N CYS A 490 -16.12 -16.19 15.07
CA CYS A 490 -17.09 -17.17 15.52
C CYS A 490 -16.43 -18.56 15.51
N PRO A 491 -15.71 -18.93 16.59
CA PRO A 491 -15.19 -20.28 16.71
C PRO A 491 -16.33 -21.30 16.66
N GLU A 492 -16.09 -22.46 16.04
CA GLU A 492 -17.04 -23.57 16.06
C GLU A 492 -17.24 -24.04 17.51
N ASN A 493 -18.42 -23.73 18.04
CA ASN A 493 -18.91 -24.09 19.37
C ASN A 493 -18.05 -23.66 20.57
N GLY A 494 -18.53 -22.64 21.29
CA GLY A 494 -18.55 -22.78 22.74
C GLY A 494 -19.58 -23.85 23.10
N GLY A 495 -19.10 -25.05 23.42
CA GLY A 495 -19.85 -26.19 23.94
C GLY A 495 -19.08 -26.82 25.08
#